data_AF-A0A1Q7P3N8-F1
#
_entry.id   AF-A0A1Q7P3N8-F1
#
_cell.length_a   1.000
_cell.length_b   1.000
_cell.length_c   1.000
_cell.angle_alpha   90.00
_cell.angle_beta   90.00
_cell.angle_gamma   90.00
#
_symmetry.space_group_name_H-M   'P 1'
#
loop_
_entity.id
_entity.type
_entity.pdbx_description
1 polymer ?
#
loop_
_entity_poly.entity_id
_entity_poly.type
_entity_poly.pdbx_seq_one_letter_code
_entity_poly.pdbx_strand_id
1 'polypeptide(L)' 'MVVIAGALLILPAYINYESWHRLNFDITVSMSISLISFTLGILIFILVVGKERIEGTKKP' A
#
# COMPACT_ATOMS: atom_id res chain seq x y z
N MET A 1 8.98 10.60 -6.19
CA MET A 1 7.67 9.91 -6.34
C MET A 1 7.82 8.46 -6.83
N VAL A 2 8.52 8.19 -7.93
CA VAL A 2 8.65 6.83 -8.50
C VAL A 2 9.25 5.81 -7.50
N VAL A 3 10.29 6.20 -6.77
CA VAL A 3 10.94 5.34 -5.75
C VAL A 3 9.99 5.00 -4.59
N ILE A 4 9.16 5.97 -4.17
CA ILE A 4 8.18 5.78 -3.09
C ILE A 4 7.06 4.84 -3.56
N ALA A 5 6.61 4.99 -4.81
CA ALA A 5 5.62 4.09 -5.40
C ALA A 5 6.16 2.65 -5.55
N GLY A 6 7.43 2.49 -5.96
CA GLY A 6 8.09 1.18 -6.03
C GLY A 6 8.26 0.53 -4.66
N ALA A 7 8.63 1.30 -3.64
CA ALA A 7 8.70 0.80 -2.27
C ALA A 7 7.32 0.36 -1.76
N LEU A 8 6.26 1.15 -2.01
CA LEU A 8 4.88 0.81 -1.61
C LEU A 8 4.32 -0.46 -2.28
N LEU A 9 4.87 -0.87 -3.43
CA LEU A 9 4.51 -2.13 -4.09
C LEU A 9 5.09 -3.37 -3.39
N ILE A 10 6.35 -3.29 -2.96
CA ILE A 10 7.10 -4.44 -2.43
C ILE A 10 6.92 -4.57 -0.90
N LEU A 11 6.74 -3.46 -0.21
CA LEU A 11 6.69 -3.41 1.25
C LEU A 11 5.54 -4.24 1.86
N PRO A 12 4.30 -4.22 1.35
CA PRO A 12 3.20 -5.02 1.91
C PRO A 12 3.40 -6.53 1.74
N ALA A 13 4.07 -6.94 0.65
CA ALA A 13 4.45 -8.33 0.42
C ALA A 13 5.56 -8.76 1.39
N TYR A 14 6.58 -7.91 1.57
CA TYR A 14 7.67 -8.17 2.50
C TYR A 14 7.21 -8.23 3.97
N ILE A 15 6.43 -7.25 4.42
CA ILE A 15 5.90 -7.20 5.79
C ILE A 15 5.06 -8.44 6.08
N ASN A 16 4.22 -8.85 5.13
CA ASN A 16 3.40 -10.03 5.29
C ASN A 16 4.25 -11.31 5.37
N TYR A 17 5.25 -11.44 4.50
CA TYR A 17 6.20 -12.55 4.57
C TYR A 17 6.91 -12.60 5.93
N GLU A 18 7.52 -11.50 6.39
CA GLU A 18 8.29 -11.50 7.64
C GLU A 18 7.44 -11.68 8.90
N SER A 19 6.28 -11.02 8.95
CA SER A 19 5.44 -10.98 10.16
C SER A 19 4.54 -12.22 10.29
N TRP A 20 4.17 -12.86 9.18
CA TRP A 20 3.26 -14.03 9.18
C TRP A 20 3.92 -15.34 8.74
N HIS A 21 5.18 -15.35 8.31
CA HIS A 21 5.96 -16.57 8.03
C HIS A 21 5.89 -17.60 9.16
N ARG A 22 5.88 -17.14 10.43
CA ARG A 22 5.86 -18.02 11.61
C ARG A 22 4.47 -18.57 11.95
N LEU A 23 3.42 -18.02 11.33
CA LEU A 23 2.03 -18.34 11.67
C LEU A 23 1.44 -19.46 10.79
N ASN A 24 2.22 -20.09 9.91
CA ASN A 24 1.78 -21.18 9.02
C ASN A 24 0.46 -20.89 8.29
N PHE A 25 0.22 -19.62 7.93
CA PHE A 25 -0.95 -19.28 7.14
C PHE A 25 -0.85 -19.90 5.75
N ASP A 26 -2.00 -20.37 5.24
CA ASP A 26 -2.10 -20.84 3.86
C ASP A 26 -1.59 -19.75 2.91
N ILE A 27 -0.82 -20.17 1.90
CA ILE A 27 -0.20 -19.29 0.90
C ILE A 27 -1.24 -18.36 0.26
N THR A 28 -2.47 -18.85 0.08
CA THR A 28 -3.60 -18.11 -0.50
C THR A 28 -4.07 -16.98 0.41
N VAL A 29 -4.13 -17.24 1.72
CA VAL A 29 -4.52 -16.25 2.72
C VAL A 29 -3.44 -15.17 2.83
N SER A 30 -2.17 -15.60 2.88
CA SER A 30 -1.04 -14.66 2.90
C SER A 30 -1.06 -13.76 1.65
N MET A 31 -1.15 -14.31 0.44
CA MET A 31 -1.23 -13.48 -0.77
C MET A 31 -2.42 -12.52 -0.76
N SER A 32 -3.58 -12.97 -0.28
CA SER A 32 -4.79 -12.12 -0.18
C SER A 32 -4.57 -10.93 0.75
N ILE A 33 -3.94 -11.14 1.91
CA ILE A 33 -3.60 -10.08 2.86
C ILE A 33 -2.67 -9.05 2.21
N SER A 34 -1.60 -9.49 1.54
CA SER A 34 -0.70 -8.58 0.84
C SER A 34 -1.41 -7.75 -0.23
N LEU A 35 -2.31 -8.37 -1.00
CA LEU A 35 -3.04 -7.69 -2.08
C LEU A 35 -4.00 -6.62 -1.51
N ILE A 36 -4.70 -6.96 -0.42
CA ILE A 36 -5.59 -6.04 0.28
C ILE A 36 -4.81 -4.87 0.89
N SER A 37 -3.70 -5.15 1.58
CA SER A 37 -2.83 -4.12 2.16
C SER A 37 -2.24 -3.19 1.09
N PHE A 38 -1.84 -3.74 -0.06
CA PHE A 38 -1.37 -2.93 -1.19
C PHE A 38 -2.47 -2.02 -1.74
N THR A 39 -3.68 -2.56 -1.95
CA THR A 39 -4.83 -1.80 -2.45
C THR A 39 -5.22 -0.67 -1.49
N LEU A 40 -5.22 -0.94 -0.18
CA LEU A 40 -5.44 0.08 0.85
C LEU A 40 -4.35 1.16 0.82
N GLY A 41 -3.09 0.77 0.65
CA GLY A 41 -1.97 1.71 0.50
C GLY A 41 -2.16 2.66 -0.69
N ILE A 42 -2.60 2.14 -1.84
CA ILE A 42 -2.93 2.96 -3.02
C ILE A 42 -4.09 3.91 -2.72
N LEU A 43 -5.18 3.42 -2.13
CA LEU A 43 -6.34 4.26 -1.81
C LEU A 43 -5.97 5.44 -0.90
N ILE A 44 -5.18 5.17 0.14
CA ILE A 44 -4.66 6.21 1.05
C ILE A 44 -3.76 7.18 0.28
N PHE A 45 -2.85 6.67 -0.57
CA PHE A 45 -1.97 7.52 -1.38
C PHE A 45 -2.77 8.44 -2.31
N ILE A 46 -3.78 7.92 -3.01
CA ILE A 46 -4.65 8.72 -3.87
C ILE A 46 -5.43 9.75 -3.06
N LEU A 47 -5.94 9.40 -1.88
CA LEU A 47 -6.63 10.35 -1.01
C LEU A 47 -5.71 11.48 -0.55
N VAL A 48 -4.49 11.16 -0.11
CA VAL A 48 -3.51 12.16 0.35
C VAL A 48 -3.06 13.05 -0.80
N VAL A 49 -2.59 12.47 -1.91
CA VAL A 49 -2.10 13.22 -3.08
C VAL A 49 -3.23 13.95 -3.81
N GLY A 50 -4.40 13.33 -3.91
CA GLY A 50 -5.60 13.92 -4.50
C GLY A 50 -6.10 15.12 -3.71
N LYS A 51 -6.07 15.05 -2.37
CA LYS A 51 -6.42 16.19 -1.51
C LYS A 51 -5.47 17.36 -1.74
N GLU A 52 -4.16 17.11 -1.81
CA GLU A 52 -3.16 18.16 -2.09
C GLU A 52 -3.37 18.80 -3.47
N ARG A 53 -3.74 18.04 -4.51
CA ARG A 53 -4.08 18.61 -5.83
C ARG A 53 -5.34 19.48 -5.80
N ILE A 54 -6.39 19.06 -5.08
CA ILE A 54 -7.65 19.81 -5.01
C ILE A 54 -7.47 21.11 -4.21
N GLU A 55 -6.72 21.07 -3.11
CA GLU A 55 -6.42 22.27 -2.30
C GLU A 55 -5.47 23.22 -3.04
N GLY A 56 -4.51 22.70 -3.82
CA GLY A 56 -3.62 23.50 -4.67
C GLY A 56 -4.34 24.28 -5.77
N THR A 57 -5.43 23.74 -6.32
CA THR A 57 -6.27 24.43 -7.32
C THR A 57 -7.22 25.49 -6.75
N LYS A 58 -7.34 25.58 -5.42
CA LYS A 58 -8.22 26.55 -4.73
C LYS A 58 -7.53 27.83 -4.27
N LYS A 59 -6.24 28.02 -4.57
CA LYS A 59 -5.60 29.33 -4.38
C LYS A 59 -6.01 30.27 -5.52
N PRO A 60 -6.49 31.50 -5.22
CA PRO A 60 -6.84 32.49 -6.23
C PRO A 60 -5.64 32.92 -7.08
#